data_AF-A0A2V9QPX1-F1
#
_entry.id   AF-A0A2V9QPX1-F1
#
_cell.length_a   1.000
_cell.length_b   1.000
_cell.length_c   1.000
_cell.angle_alpha   90.00
_cell.angle_beta   90.00
_cell.angle_gamma   90.00
#
_symmetry.space_group_name_H-M   'P 1'
#
loop_
_entity.id
_entity.type
_entity.pdbx_description
1 polymer ?
#
loop_
_entity_poly.entity_id
_entity_poly.type
_entity_poly.pdbx_seq_one_letter_code
_entity_poly.pdbx_strand_id
1 'polypeptide(L)'
;MKPRYSTLILLALLALSCFAQQSKPAGVVPSADLKTLIPNNYFYRGQSASVQLRNSAAIRTKDGKYVLAALVDTSGYASDVAAKYQGLFISEVKLKVGDAELAPGEYGFGFVADKFVVTDVGANDVLSAASRQDENVKRAVPLKMAEDGGEYRLYAGKKYVALQVE
;
A
#
# COMPACT_ATOMS: atom_id res chain seq x y z
N MET A 1 25.23 40.02 38.39
CA MET A 1 24.67 40.33 37.06
C MET A 1 25.09 39.23 36.09
N LYS A 2 24.17 38.81 35.20
CA LYS A 2 24.28 37.80 34.11
C LYS A 2 24.06 36.34 34.55
N PRO A 3 22.79 35.89 34.48
CA PRO A 3 22.43 34.91 33.46
C PRO A 3 21.04 35.23 32.90
N ARG A 4 20.96 36.04 31.85
CA ARG A 4 19.67 36.28 31.13
C ARG A 4 19.69 35.75 29.70
N TYR A 5 20.88 35.62 29.09
CA TYR A 5 21.02 35.20 27.69
C TYR A 5 21.02 33.68 27.48
N SER A 6 21.53 32.90 28.44
CA SER A 6 21.64 31.44 28.28
C SER A 6 20.27 30.74 28.31
N THR A 7 19.34 31.23 29.15
CA THR A 7 17.96 30.71 29.22
C THR A 7 17.13 31.09 27.98
N LEU A 8 17.37 32.27 27.39
CA LEU A 8 16.71 32.72 26.15
C LEU A 8 17.16 31.92 24.92
N ILE A 9 18.43 31.51 24.86
CA ILE A 9 18.96 30.66 23.77
C ILE A 9 18.41 29.23 23.86
N LEU A 10 18.27 28.69 25.08
CA LEU A 10 17.71 27.35 25.29
C LEU A 10 16.21 27.29 24.91
N LEU A 11 15.43 28.34 25.22
CA LEU A 11 14.03 28.43 24.79
C LEU A 11 13.87 28.56 23.27
N ALA A 12 14.78 29.28 22.61
CA ALA A 12 14.76 29.44 21.15
C ALA A 12 15.10 28.13 20.41
N LEU A 13 16.01 27.32 20.95
CA LEU A 13 16.38 26.01 20.38
C LEU A 13 15.24 24.97 20.53
N LEU A 14 14.48 25.01 21.62
CA LEU A 14 13.28 24.18 21.82
C LEU A 14 12.11 24.59 20.91
N ALA A 15 12.00 25.88 20.57
CA ALA A 15 10.96 26.36 19.64
C ALA A 15 11.21 25.92 18.18
N LEU A 16 12.48 25.80 17.77
CA LEU A 16 12.86 25.34 16.43
C LEU A 16 12.65 23.83 16.21
N SER A 17 12.61 23.02 17.28
CA SER A 17 12.40 21.57 17.18
C SER A 17 10.95 21.20 16.83
N CYS A 18 9.99 22.10 17.07
CA CYS A 18 8.57 21.85 16.79
C CYS A 18 8.18 22.06 15.31
N PHE A 19 9.05 22.68 14.49
CA PHE A 19 8.73 23.00 13.09
C PHE A 19 9.32 22.04 12.05
N ALA A 20 10.06 21.01 12.46
CA ALA A 20 10.89 20.22 11.54
C ALA A 20 10.35 18.84 11.15
N GLN A 21 9.07 18.54 11.41
CA GLN A 21 8.45 17.32 10.88
C GLN A 21 7.33 17.70 9.91
N GLN A 22 7.74 18.21 8.75
CA GLN A 22 6.84 18.39 7.62
C GLN A 22 6.35 17.01 7.17
N SER A 23 5.16 16.64 7.61
CA SER A 23 4.50 15.40 7.25
C SER A 23 4.45 15.30 5.72
N LYS A 24 5.02 14.23 5.15
CA LYS A 24 4.96 13.97 3.71
C LYS A 24 3.48 14.00 3.25
N PRO A 25 3.17 14.57 2.07
CA PRO A 25 1.79 14.75 1.64
C PRO A 25 1.06 13.42 1.46
N ALA A 26 -0.24 13.42 1.76
CA ALA A 26 -1.13 12.31 1.43
C ALA A 26 -1.23 12.11 -0.09
N GLY A 27 -1.58 10.89 -0.50
CA GLY A 27 -1.72 10.51 -1.90
C GLY A 27 -0.85 9.31 -2.28
N VAL A 28 -0.71 9.08 -3.59
CA VAL A 28 0.14 8.01 -4.13
C VAL A 28 1.61 8.30 -3.82
N VAL A 29 2.29 7.32 -3.22
CA VAL A 29 3.68 7.44 -2.82
C VAL A 29 4.60 7.36 -4.06
N PRO A 30 5.56 8.30 -4.23
CA PRO A 30 6.52 8.26 -5.33
C PRO A 30 7.38 7.00 -5.30
N SER A 31 7.74 6.47 -6.48
CA SER A 31 8.51 5.21 -6.59
C SER A 31 9.87 5.24 -5.87
N ALA A 32 10.50 6.42 -5.73
CA ALA A 32 11.76 6.56 -5.01
C ALA A 32 11.63 6.26 -3.50
N ASP A 33 10.45 6.48 -2.92
CA ASP A 33 10.19 6.27 -1.50
C ASP A 33 9.79 4.83 -1.17
N LEU A 34 9.32 4.06 -2.16
CA LEU A 34 8.81 2.69 -1.96
C LEU A 34 9.86 1.73 -1.39
N LYS A 35 11.14 1.92 -1.71
CA LYS A 35 12.25 1.07 -1.20
C LYS A 35 12.33 1.05 0.33
N THR A 36 11.85 2.10 0.99
CA THR A 36 11.89 2.22 2.46
C THR A 36 10.63 1.69 3.14
N LEU A 37 9.55 1.48 2.37
CA LEU A 37 8.23 1.11 2.90
C LEU A 37 7.87 -0.34 2.60
N ILE A 38 8.19 -0.81 1.39
CA ILE A 38 7.83 -2.15 0.93
C ILE A 38 8.84 -3.15 1.51
N PRO A 39 8.38 -4.21 2.21
CA PRO A 39 9.30 -5.23 2.72
C PRO A 39 9.97 -5.97 1.57
N ASN A 40 11.22 -6.41 1.75
CA ASN A 40 11.96 -7.14 0.72
C ASN A 40 11.45 -8.58 0.53
N ASN A 41 10.89 -9.17 1.60
CA ASN A 41 10.30 -10.49 1.60
C ASN A 41 8.92 -10.41 2.26
N TYR A 42 8.00 -11.28 1.87
CA TYR A 42 6.67 -11.33 2.44
C TYR A 42 6.30 -12.77 2.79
N PHE A 43 5.85 -12.96 4.04
CA PHE A 43 5.42 -14.26 4.54
C PHE A 43 3.96 -14.50 4.17
N TYR A 44 3.67 -15.63 3.55
CA TYR A 44 2.34 -16.02 3.17
C TYR A 44 2.26 -17.55 3.07
N ARG A 45 1.18 -18.15 3.60
CA ARG A 45 0.91 -19.60 3.61
C ARG A 45 2.14 -20.47 3.93
N GLY A 46 2.87 -20.13 5.00
CA GLY A 46 4.02 -20.93 5.47
C GLY A 46 5.32 -20.72 4.70
N GLN A 47 5.37 -19.78 3.75
CA GLN A 47 6.56 -19.49 2.95
C GLN A 47 6.91 -18.00 2.99
N SER A 48 8.19 -17.68 2.87
CA SER A 48 8.67 -16.30 2.68
C SER A 48 9.15 -16.15 1.25
N ALA A 49 8.55 -15.23 0.50
CA ALA A 49 8.85 -15.00 -0.91
C ALA A 49 9.39 -13.60 -1.15
N SER A 50 10.27 -13.47 -2.15
CA SER A 50 10.85 -12.19 -2.56
C SER A 50 9.77 -11.26 -3.12
N VAL A 51 9.78 -10.01 -2.67
CA VAL A 51 8.87 -8.96 -3.14
C VAL A 51 9.48 -8.26 -4.35
N GLN A 52 8.67 -8.07 -5.39
CA GLN A 52 9.07 -7.38 -6.61
C GLN A 52 8.92 -5.86 -6.43
N LEU A 53 9.93 -5.22 -5.85
CA LEU A 53 9.89 -3.76 -5.57
C LEU A 53 9.57 -2.91 -6.82
N ARG A 54 10.00 -3.33 -8.02
CA ARG A 54 9.69 -2.64 -9.29
C ARG A 54 8.19 -2.67 -9.65
N ASN A 55 7.46 -3.63 -9.09
CA ASN A 55 6.03 -3.85 -9.28
C ASN A 55 5.30 -3.63 -7.95
N SER A 56 5.57 -2.48 -7.33
CA SER A 56 4.98 -2.06 -6.05
C SER A 56 4.34 -0.67 -6.15
N ALA A 57 3.38 -0.42 -5.26
CA ALA A 57 2.69 0.84 -5.13
C ALA A 57 2.25 1.05 -3.69
N ALA A 58 2.09 2.31 -3.29
CA ALA A 58 1.60 2.65 -1.98
C ALA A 58 0.76 3.93 -2.00
N ILE A 59 -0.18 4.02 -1.08
CA ILE A 59 -0.92 5.24 -0.74
C ILE A 59 -0.51 5.65 0.67
N ARG A 60 -0.33 6.96 0.87
CA ARG A 60 -0.19 7.57 2.18
C ARG A 60 -1.47 8.33 2.52
N THR A 61 -2.04 8.05 3.67
CA THR A 61 -3.23 8.74 4.19
C THR A 61 -2.85 10.09 4.80
N LYS A 62 -3.86 10.94 5.08
CA LYS A 62 -3.64 12.24 5.73
C LYS A 62 -3.02 12.12 7.13
N ASP A 63 -3.29 11.01 7.82
CA ASP A 63 -2.75 10.71 9.15
C ASP A 63 -1.37 10.03 9.09
N GLY A 64 -0.76 9.94 7.91
CA GLY A 64 0.58 9.39 7.71
C GLY A 64 0.64 7.85 7.66
N LYS A 65 -0.51 7.17 7.74
CA LYS A 65 -0.63 5.71 7.58
C LYS A 65 -0.56 5.27 6.12
N TYR A 66 -0.32 3.99 5.86
CA TYR A 66 -0.12 3.45 4.53
C TYR A 66 -1.10 2.35 4.11
N VAL A 67 -1.28 2.27 2.80
CA VAL A 67 -1.78 1.09 2.09
C VAL A 67 -0.71 0.68 1.09
N LEU A 68 -0.22 -0.55 1.14
CA LEU A 68 0.87 -1.07 0.33
C LEU A 68 0.39 -2.22 -0.53
N ALA A 69 0.83 -2.27 -1.78
CA ALA A 69 0.64 -3.42 -2.65
C ALA A 69 1.93 -3.71 -3.44
N ALA A 70 2.32 -4.96 -3.54
CA ALA A 70 3.45 -5.36 -4.38
C ALA A 70 3.29 -6.79 -4.90
N LEU A 71 3.75 -7.06 -6.12
CA LEU A 71 3.84 -8.44 -6.62
C LEU A 71 4.93 -9.20 -5.87
N VAL A 72 4.78 -10.51 -5.77
CA VAL A 72 5.72 -11.42 -5.11
C VAL A 72 6.10 -12.55 -6.04
N ASP A 73 7.25 -13.18 -5.79
CA ASP A 73 7.62 -14.41 -6.49
C ASP A 73 6.77 -15.59 -5.97
N THR A 74 5.81 -16.04 -6.76
CA THR A 74 4.89 -17.13 -6.39
C THR A 74 5.34 -18.51 -6.88
N SER A 75 6.52 -18.62 -7.49
CA SER A 75 6.99 -19.86 -8.13
C SER A 75 7.14 -21.06 -7.17
N GLY A 76 7.33 -20.81 -5.88
CA GLY A 76 7.42 -21.83 -4.82
C GLY A 76 6.07 -22.30 -4.24
N TYR A 77 4.97 -21.67 -4.62
CA TYR A 77 3.64 -22.01 -4.10
C TYR A 77 2.96 -23.11 -4.93
N ALA A 78 2.11 -23.89 -4.25
CA ALA A 78 1.21 -24.81 -4.91
C ALA A 78 0.27 -24.06 -5.88
N SER A 79 -0.09 -24.71 -6.99
CA SER A 79 -0.82 -24.07 -8.10
C SER A 79 -2.19 -23.52 -7.69
N ASP A 80 -2.85 -24.14 -6.72
CA ASP A 80 -4.11 -23.67 -6.13
C ASP A 80 -3.98 -22.30 -5.47
N VAL A 81 -2.84 -22.05 -4.80
CA VAL A 81 -2.53 -20.77 -4.17
C VAL A 81 -2.09 -19.76 -5.20
N ALA A 82 -1.13 -20.12 -6.06
CA ALA A 82 -0.60 -19.22 -7.07
C ALA A 82 -1.68 -18.74 -8.06
N ALA A 83 -2.79 -19.48 -8.19
CA ALA A 83 -3.94 -19.07 -8.99
C ALA A 83 -4.67 -17.84 -8.42
N LYS A 84 -4.66 -17.65 -7.08
CA LYS A 84 -5.34 -16.55 -6.38
C LYS A 84 -4.37 -15.51 -5.81
N TYR A 85 -3.18 -15.93 -5.43
CA TYR A 85 -2.17 -15.11 -4.78
C TYR A 85 -1.14 -14.63 -5.82
N GLN A 86 -1.04 -13.32 -5.96
CA GLN A 86 -0.12 -12.63 -6.89
C GLN A 86 0.81 -11.66 -6.16
N GLY A 87 0.42 -11.19 -4.98
CA GLY A 87 1.18 -10.18 -4.26
C GLY A 87 0.73 -9.95 -2.82
N LEU A 88 1.49 -9.13 -2.12
CA LEU A 88 1.18 -8.65 -0.78
C LEU A 88 0.22 -7.46 -0.84
N PHE A 89 -0.66 -7.38 0.14
CA PHE A 89 -1.53 -6.23 0.36
C PHE A 89 -1.55 -5.91 1.85
N ILE A 90 -1.03 -4.75 2.23
CA ILE A 90 -0.94 -4.32 3.63
C ILE A 90 -1.76 -3.06 3.78
N SER A 91 -2.63 -3.00 4.78
CA SER A 91 -3.39 -1.80 5.12
C SER A 91 -3.24 -1.45 6.59
N GLU A 92 -2.86 -0.21 6.88
CA GLU A 92 -2.83 0.34 8.26
C GLU A 92 -4.15 1.03 8.64
N VAL A 93 -5.10 1.09 7.72
CA VAL A 93 -6.41 1.75 7.86
C VAL A 93 -7.52 0.81 7.42
N LYS A 94 -8.76 1.13 7.84
CA LYS A 94 -9.93 0.49 7.27
C LYS A 94 -10.05 0.94 5.81
N LEU A 95 -10.30 0.01 4.91
CA LEU A 95 -10.49 0.28 3.49
C LEU A 95 -11.84 -0.20 3.03
N LYS A 96 -12.44 0.58 2.14
CA LYS A 96 -13.51 0.08 1.30
C LYS A 96 -12.92 -0.35 -0.04
N VAL A 97 -13.09 -1.62 -0.39
CA VAL A 97 -12.59 -2.26 -1.60
C VAL A 97 -13.79 -2.63 -2.46
N GLY A 98 -14.13 -1.79 -3.43
CA GLY A 98 -15.42 -1.85 -4.11
C GLY A 98 -16.58 -1.68 -3.11
N ASP A 99 -17.38 -2.73 -2.92
CA ASP A 99 -18.52 -2.74 -1.97
C ASP A 99 -18.20 -3.44 -0.64
N ALA A 100 -17.00 -4.01 -0.49
CA ALA A 100 -16.57 -4.73 0.71
C ALA A 100 -15.70 -3.87 1.62
N GLU A 101 -15.75 -4.13 2.92
CA GLU A 101 -14.86 -3.50 3.89
C GLU A 101 -13.69 -4.44 4.24
N LEU A 102 -12.50 -3.86 4.38
CA LEU A 102 -11.29 -4.53 4.81
C LEU A 102 -10.76 -3.83 6.06
N ALA A 103 -10.55 -4.60 7.12
CA ALA A 103 -9.89 -4.11 8.32
C ALA A 103 -8.39 -3.82 8.05
N PRO A 104 -7.72 -3.03 8.91
CA PRO A 104 -6.26 -2.98 8.93
C PRO A 104 -5.65 -4.38 9.11
N GLY A 105 -4.58 -4.69 8.38
CA GLY A 105 -3.91 -5.97 8.46
C GLY A 105 -2.96 -6.24 7.30
N GLU A 106 -2.41 -7.46 7.33
CA GLU A 106 -1.52 -8.00 6.30
C GLU A 106 -2.25 -9.12 5.55
N TYR A 107 -2.25 -9.04 4.22
CA TYR A 107 -3.05 -9.88 3.34
C TYR A 107 -2.27 -10.30 2.09
N GLY A 108 -2.75 -11.37 1.46
CA GLY A 108 -2.48 -11.63 0.05
C GLY A 108 -3.53 -10.98 -0.84
N PHE A 109 -3.17 -10.70 -2.09
CA PHE A 109 -4.13 -10.33 -3.12
C PHE A 109 -3.87 -11.03 -4.45
N GLY A 110 -4.89 -11.03 -5.31
CA GLY A 110 -4.72 -11.26 -6.74
C GLY A 110 -5.92 -10.84 -7.57
N PHE A 111 -5.67 -10.59 -8.85
CA PHE A 111 -6.69 -10.40 -9.86
C PHE A 111 -6.98 -11.74 -10.53
N VAL A 112 -8.17 -12.28 -10.29
CA VAL A 112 -8.65 -13.57 -10.80
C VAL A 112 -9.87 -13.32 -11.67
N ALA A 113 -9.77 -13.62 -12.97
CA ALA A 113 -10.80 -13.28 -13.96
C ALA A 113 -11.19 -11.79 -13.87
N ASP A 114 -12.43 -11.48 -13.53
CA ASP A 114 -13.00 -10.14 -13.37
C ASP A 114 -13.01 -9.65 -11.92
N LYS A 115 -12.37 -10.36 -10.98
CA LYS A 115 -12.38 -10.05 -9.55
C LYS A 115 -11.01 -9.71 -9.00
N PHE A 116 -11.01 -8.78 -8.04
CA PHE A 116 -9.95 -8.62 -7.07
C PHE A 116 -10.28 -9.48 -5.86
N VAL A 117 -9.35 -10.33 -5.44
CA VAL A 117 -9.49 -11.23 -4.30
C VAL A 117 -8.45 -10.83 -3.26
N VAL A 118 -8.88 -10.76 -2.00
CA VAL A 118 -8.00 -10.57 -0.85
C VAL A 118 -8.12 -11.81 0.03
N THR A 119 -6.97 -12.28 0.50
CA THR A 119 -6.86 -13.44 1.36
C THR A 119 -6.06 -13.10 2.62
N ASP A 120 -6.34 -13.79 3.73
CA ASP A 120 -5.49 -13.69 4.91
C ASP A 120 -4.12 -14.35 4.66
N VAL A 121 -3.18 -14.19 5.59
CA VAL A 121 -1.85 -14.79 5.52
C VAL A 121 -1.89 -16.34 5.44
N GLY A 122 -3.00 -16.96 5.83
CA GLY A 122 -3.25 -18.40 5.73
C GLY A 122 -3.80 -18.84 4.37
N ALA A 123 -3.98 -17.90 3.43
CA ALA A 123 -4.62 -18.08 2.12
C ALA A 123 -6.13 -18.39 2.17
N ASN A 124 -6.83 -17.98 3.24
CA ASN A 124 -8.29 -18.04 3.28
C ASN A 124 -8.88 -16.77 2.64
N ASP A 125 -9.96 -16.92 1.88
CA ASP A 125 -10.64 -15.79 1.24
C ASP A 125 -11.21 -14.84 2.32
N VAL A 126 -10.82 -13.56 2.28
CA VAL A 126 -11.29 -12.50 3.19
C VAL A 126 -12.39 -11.70 2.52
N LEU A 127 -12.15 -11.24 1.29
CA LEU A 127 -13.16 -10.58 0.48
C LEU A 127 -12.89 -10.77 -1.01
N SER A 128 -13.91 -10.48 -1.80
CA SER A 128 -13.78 -10.34 -3.24
C SER A 128 -14.60 -9.15 -3.73
N ALA A 129 -14.00 -8.36 -4.62
CA ALA A 129 -14.62 -7.20 -5.24
C ALA A 129 -14.51 -7.29 -6.75
N ALA A 130 -15.49 -6.72 -7.47
CA ALA A 130 -15.41 -6.62 -8.92
C ALA A 130 -14.22 -5.72 -9.32
N SER A 131 -13.41 -6.22 -10.24
CA SER A 131 -12.40 -5.41 -10.93
C SER A 131 -12.99 -4.84 -12.22
N ARG A 132 -12.54 -3.65 -12.60
CA ARG A 132 -12.98 -2.95 -13.81
C ARG A 132 -11.84 -2.87 -14.80
N GLN A 133 -12.15 -2.84 -16.08
CA GLN A 133 -11.17 -2.62 -17.14
C GLN A 133 -11.19 -1.14 -17.55
N ASP A 134 -10.00 -0.55 -17.66
CA ASP A 134 -9.82 0.83 -18.10
C ASP A 134 -9.20 0.84 -19.51
N GLU A 135 -10.03 1.09 -20.51
CA GLU A 135 -9.60 1.15 -21.92
C GLU A 135 -8.74 2.37 -22.24
N ASN A 136 -8.74 3.38 -21.37
CA ASN A 136 -7.94 4.59 -21.55
C ASN A 136 -6.47 4.37 -21.15
N VAL A 137 -6.14 3.25 -20.51
CA VAL A 137 -4.76 2.89 -20.19
C VAL A 137 -4.01 2.48 -21.45
N LYS A 138 -3.29 3.46 -22.04
CA LYS A 138 -2.47 3.25 -23.24
C LYS A 138 -1.27 2.33 -23.01
N ARG A 139 -0.63 2.42 -21.84
CA ARG A 139 0.51 1.58 -21.45
C ARG A 139 0.20 0.87 -20.14
N ALA A 140 -0.11 -0.42 -20.24
CA ALA A 140 -0.30 -1.28 -19.09
C ALA A 140 1.05 -1.52 -18.39
N VAL A 141 1.04 -1.43 -17.06
CA VAL A 141 2.17 -1.79 -16.21
C VAL A 141 1.73 -2.86 -15.21
N PRO A 142 2.63 -3.72 -14.71
CA PRO A 142 2.24 -4.87 -13.89
C PRO A 142 1.44 -4.50 -12.64
N LEU A 143 1.85 -3.44 -11.94
CA LEU A 143 1.15 -2.91 -10.77
C LEU A 143 1.35 -1.40 -10.67
N LYS A 144 0.30 -0.65 -10.35
CA LYS A 144 0.38 0.76 -9.96
C LYS A 144 -0.81 1.19 -9.12
N MET A 145 -0.66 2.25 -8.32
CA MET A 145 -1.79 2.98 -7.75
C MET A 145 -1.94 4.33 -8.45
N ALA A 146 -3.18 4.78 -8.61
CA ALA A 146 -3.50 6.11 -9.10
C ALA A 146 -4.62 6.70 -8.26
N GLU A 147 -4.74 8.02 -8.26
CA GLU A 147 -5.86 8.75 -7.66
C GLU A 147 -6.81 9.18 -8.78
N ASP A 148 -8.12 9.02 -8.56
CA ASP A 148 -9.16 9.51 -9.46
C ASP A 148 -10.36 10.02 -8.63
N GLY A 149 -10.64 11.32 -8.71
CA GLY A 149 -11.84 11.92 -8.10
C GLY A 149 -11.96 11.77 -6.59
N GLY A 150 -10.87 11.55 -5.86
CA GLY A 150 -10.86 11.33 -4.41
C GLY A 150 -10.92 9.85 -3.99
N GLU A 151 -11.02 8.93 -4.95
CA GLU A 151 -10.79 7.50 -4.76
C GLU A 151 -9.40 7.11 -5.25
N TYR A 152 -8.85 6.02 -4.72
CA TYR A 152 -7.66 5.40 -5.26
C TYR A 152 -8.01 4.20 -6.12
N ARG A 153 -7.17 3.89 -7.09
CA ARG A 153 -7.29 2.71 -7.95
C ARG A 153 -6.01 1.90 -7.89
N LEU A 154 -6.12 0.65 -7.48
CA LEU A 154 -5.04 -0.32 -7.63
C LEU A 154 -5.19 -1.02 -8.97
N TYR A 155 -4.25 -0.78 -9.87
CA TYR A 155 -4.22 -1.36 -11.21
C TYR A 155 -3.30 -2.58 -11.27
N ALA A 156 -3.76 -3.60 -11.99
CA ALA A 156 -2.93 -4.68 -12.54
C ALA A 156 -3.11 -4.72 -14.07
N GLY A 157 -2.11 -4.20 -14.79
CA GLY A 157 -2.22 -3.96 -16.23
C GLY A 157 -3.28 -2.91 -16.55
N LYS A 158 -4.36 -3.34 -17.21
CA LYS A 158 -5.55 -2.50 -17.52
C LYS A 158 -6.71 -2.70 -16.54
N LYS A 159 -6.65 -3.73 -15.70
CA LYS A 159 -7.67 -3.99 -14.69
C LYS A 159 -7.38 -3.14 -13.46
N TYR A 160 -8.42 -2.70 -12.76
CA TYR A 160 -8.28 -2.02 -11.49
C TYR A 160 -9.39 -2.37 -10.52
N VAL A 161 -9.11 -2.18 -9.23
CA VAL A 161 -10.11 -2.13 -8.16
C VAL A 161 -10.07 -0.75 -7.50
N ALA A 162 -11.24 -0.23 -7.15
CA ALA A 162 -11.35 1.03 -6.41
C ALA A 162 -11.08 0.79 -4.91
N LEU A 163 -10.31 1.68 -4.32
CA LEU A 163 -9.92 1.68 -2.91
C LEU A 163 -10.29 3.05 -2.31
N GLN A 164 -11.08 3.03 -1.26
CA GLN A 164 -11.39 4.21 -0.48
C GLN A 164 -10.81 4.06 0.92
N VAL A 165 -10.07 5.07 1.35
CA VAL A 165 -9.54 5.19 2.72
C VAL A 165 -10.65 5.75 3.59
N GLU A 166 -11.00 5.03 4.67
CA GLU A 166 -11.95 5.49 5.70
C GLU A 166 -11.24 6.08 6.91
#